data_AF-A0A950ZQD3-F1
#
_entry.id   AF-A0A950ZQD3-F1
#
_cell.length_a   1.000
_cell.length_b   1.000
_cell.length_c   1.000
_cell.angle_alpha   90.00
_cell.angle_beta   90.00
_cell.angle_gamma   90.00
#
_symmetry.space_group_name_H-M   'P 1'
#
loop_
_entity.id
_entity.type
_entity.pdbx_description
1 polymer ?
#
loop_
_entity_poly.entity_id
_entity_poly.type
_entity_poly.pdbx_seq_one_letter_code
_entity_poly.pdbx_strand_id
1 'polypeptide(L)'
;MPFSLDDLDRIRVRVGMGEKTLREMTDTQFTAWLRGTGARGDIGVVKTRPGELTIPIEERVRVLNDLEGSGFYIPDVMGSPSEAPSINRAQLQASLEHLTQAREHLQDVQAAISELGEIDPRVNMRVSIHGALELVELLRGAFESRLRD
;
A
#
# COMPACT_ATOMS: atom_id res chain seq x y z
N MET A 1 3.73 7.68 -15.62
CA MET A 1 2.87 7.08 -16.67
C MET A 1 2.89 5.59 -16.39
N PRO A 2 1.75 4.88 -16.44
CA PRO A 2 1.75 3.46 -16.12
C PRO A 2 2.65 2.70 -17.09
N PHE A 3 3.38 1.72 -16.57
CA PHE A 3 4.12 0.74 -17.35
C PHE A 3 3.22 0.10 -18.40
N SER A 4 3.85 -0.17 -19.54
CA SER A 4 3.29 -0.86 -20.69
C SER A 4 4.13 -2.10 -21.03
N LEU A 5 3.65 -2.91 -21.97
CA LEU A 5 4.41 -4.06 -22.45
C LEU A 5 5.74 -3.65 -23.10
N ASP A 6 5.80 -2.49 -23.76
CA ASP A 6 7.02 -2.01 -24.41
C ASP A 6 8.12 -1.64 -23.41
N ASP A 7 7.73 -1.28 -22.17
CA ASP A 7 8.68 -0.99 -21.11
C ASP A 7 9.41 -2.25 -20.65
N LEU A 8 8.77 -3.43 -20.74
CA LEU A 8 9.42 -4.70 -20.38
C LEU A 8 10.63 -5.03 -21.27
N ASP A 9 10.64 -4.55 -22.51
CA ASP A 9 11.76 -4.73 -23.45
C ASP A 9 12.90 -3.73 -23.20
N ARG A 10 12.59 -2.61 -22.55
CA ARG A 10 13.55 -1.55 -22.23
C ARG A 10 14.22 -1.77 -20.90
N ILE A 11 13.50 -2.34 -19.93
CA ILE A 11 14.00 -2.60 -18.60
C ILE A 11 14.92 -3.81 -18.63
N ARG A 12 16.21 -3.56 -18.44
CA ARG A 12 17.24 -4.59 -18.38
C ARG A 12 17.69 -4.82 -16.95
N VAL A 13 17.80 -6.09 -16.60
CA VAL A 13 18.14 -6.53 -15.25
C VAL A 13 19.18 -7.63 -15.32
N ARG A 14 20.15 -7.56 -14.42
CA ARG A 14 21.17 -8.59 -14.28
C ARG A 14 20.57 -9.87 -13.68
N VAL A 15 20.67 -10.98 -14.41
CA VAL A 15 20.25 -12.30 -13.96
C VAL A 15 21.45 -13.24 -14.03
N GLY A 16 22.05 -13.53 -12.88
CA GLY A 16 23.29 -14.31 -12.79
C GLY A 16 24.48 -13.58 -13.42
N MET A 17 25.09 -14.20 -14.43
CA MET A 17 26.23 -13.65 -15.18
C MET A 17 25.83 -12.79 -16.39
N GLY A 18 24.54 -12.79 -16.77
CA GLY A 18 24.05 -12.06 -17.94
C GLY A 18 23.07 -10.95 -17.60
N GLU A 19 22.65 -10.23 -18.62
CA GLU A 19 21.61 -9.21 -18.57
C GLU A 19 20.45 -9.66 -19.46
N LYS A 20 19.23 -9.54 -18.95
CA LYS A 20 17.99 -9.87 -19.67
C LYS A 20 16.99 -8.75 -19.54
N THR A 21 16.14 -8.59 -20.55
CA THR A 21 14.97 -7.73 -20.39
C THR A 21 13.94 -8.39 -19.47
N LEU A 22 13.05 -7.60 -18.86
CA LEU A 22 11.94 -8.16 -18.08
C LEU A 22 11.04 -9.07 -18.93
N ARG A 23 10.96 -8.86 -20.25
CA ARG A 23 10.24 -9.77 -21.15
C ARG A 23 10.93 -11.13 -21.29
N GLU A 24 12.25 -11.15 -21.42
CA GLU A 24 13.06 -12.36 -21.65
C GLU A 24 13.25 -13.24 -20.40
N MET A 25 12.89 -12.73 -19.23
CA MET A 25 12.94 -13.51 -18.00
C MET A 25 11.94 -14.66 -18.02
N THR A 26 12.33 -15.81 -17.49
CA THR A 26 11.36 -16.86 -17.14
C THR A 26 10.53 -16.41 -15.94
N ASP A 27 9.37 -17.03 -15.74
CA ASP A 27 8.48 -16.71 -14.61
C ASP A 27 9.19 -16.84 -13.26
N THR A 28 9.99 -17.90 -13.09
CA THR A 28 10.82 -18.09 -11.90
C THR A 28 11.87 -16.99 -11.73
N GLN A 29 12.49 -16.53 -12.82
CA GLN A 29 13.47 -15.45 -12.79
C GLN A 29 12.81 -14.13 -12.38
N PHE A 30 11.64 -13.83 -12.93
CA PHE A 30 10.88 -12.63 -12.59
C PHE A 30 10.45 -12.61 -11.12
N THR A 31 9.87 -13.71 -10.61
CA THR A 31 9.49 -13.81 -9.20
C THR A 31 10.70 -13.74 -8.25
N ALA A 32 11.81 -14.39 -8.62
CA ALA A 32 13.04 -14.34 -7.82
C ALA A 32 13.63 -12.92 -7.79
N TRP A 33 13.61 -12.22 -8.93
CA TRP A 33 14.05 -10.84 -9.02
C TRP A 33 13.19 -9.91 -8.15
N LEU A 34 11.85 -9.97 -8.24
CA LEU A 34 10.95 -9.18 -7.39
C LEU A 34 11.20 -9.42 -5.90
N ARG A 35 11.41 -10.69 -5.51
CA ARG A 35 11.76 -11.01 -4.11
C ARG A 35 13.12 -10.41 -3.72
N GLY A 36 14.09 -10.45 -4.63
CA GLY A 36 15.44 -9.90 -4.42
C GLY A 36 15.44 -8.38 -4.28
N THR A 37 14.53 -7.67 -4.94
CA THR A 37 14.33 -6.23 -4.77
C THR A 37 13.53 -5.87 -3.52
N GLY A 38 13.02 -6.87 -2.78
CA GLY A 38 12.18 -6.67 -1.60
C GLY A 38 10.71 -6.39 -1.93
N ALA A 39 10.33 -6.41 -3.21
CA ALA A 39 8.97 -6.24 -3.65
C ALA A 39 8.14 -7.49 -3.32
N ARG A 40 6.98 -7.28 -2.69
CA ARG A 40 5.97 -8.33 -2.47
C ARG A 40 4.69 -7.94 -3.21
N GLY A 41 4.69 -8.16 -4.51
CA GLY A 41 3.46 -8.08 -5.31
C GLY A 41 2.66 -9.37 -5.18
N ASP A 42 1.33 -9.26 -5.20
CA ASP A 42 0.47 -10.41 -5.49
C ASP A 42 0.59 -10.70 -6.99
N ILE A 43 1.01 -11.92 -7.35
CA ILE A 43 1.29 -12.31 -8.73
C ILE A 43 0.24 -13.34 -9.15
N GLY A 44 -0.61 -12.96 -10.09
CA GLY A 44 -1.54 -13.85 -10.76
C GLY A 44 -0.80 -14.88 -11.62
N VAL A 45 -1.19 -16.14 -11.45
CA VAL A 45 -0.70 -17.24 -12.28
C VAL A 45 -1.87 -17.89 -12.98
N VAL A 46 -1.69 -18.23 -14.26
CA VAL A 46 -2.70 -18.94 -15.05
C VAL A 46 -2.24 -20.37 -15.25
N LYS A 47 -3.16 -21.32 -15.03
CA LYS A 47 -2.93 -22.73 -15.30
C LYS A 47 -3.16 -23.00 -16.78
N THR A 48 -2.11 -23.31 -17.52
CA THR A 48 -2.19 -23.59 -18.96
C THR A 48 -2.39 -25.07 -19.24
N ARG A 49 -1.82 -25.95 -18.39
CA ARG A 49 -1.95 -27.42 -18.45
C ARG A 49 -1.91 -28.05 -17.05
N PRO A 50 -2.24 -29.35 -16.91
CA PRO A 50 -2.04 -30.06 -15.65
C PRO A 50 -0.57 -29.97 -15.19
N GLY A 51 -0.34 -29.30 -14.05
CA GLY A 51 1.01 -29.09 -13.49
C GLY A 51 1.80 -27.91 -14.09
N GLU A 52 1.25 -27.20 -15.08
CA GLU A 52 1.92 -26.06 -15.73
C GLU A 52 1.22 -24.76 -15.32
N LEU A 53 1.97 -23.90 -14.63
CA LEU A 53 1.55 -22.56 -14.23
C LEU A 53 2.44 -21.55 -14.93
N THR A 54 1.83 -20.53 -15.51
CA THR A 54 2.55 -19.46 -16.21
C THR A 54 2.08 -18.10 -15.71
N ILE A 55 2.98 -17.13 -15.65
CA ILE A 55 2.66 -15.73 -15.40
C ILE A 55 2.43 -15.07 -16.76
N PRO A 56 1.20 -14.61 -17.09
CA PRO A 56 0.96 -13.86 -18.31
C PRO A 56 1.90 -12.64 -18.41
N ILE A 57 2.30 -12.26 -19.62
CA ILE A 57 3.28 -11.17 -19.75
C ILE A 57 2.69 -9.83 -19.28
N GLU A 58 1.39 -9.64 -19.48
CA GLU A 58 0.59 -8.51 -19.00
C GLU A 58 0.57 -8.42 -17.49
N GLU A 59 0.66 -9.57 -16.81
CA GLU A 59 0.68 -9.63 -15.35
C GLU A 59 1.94 -9.00 -14.78
N ARG A 60 3.08 -9.11 -15.49
CA ARG A 60 4.32 -8.42 -15.09
C ARG A 60 4.15 -6.92 -15.11
N VAL A 61 3.45 -6.39 -16.13
CA VAL A 61 3.11 -4.96 -16.24
C VAL A 61 2.16 -4.54 -15.11
N ARG A 62 1.12 -5.34 -14.83
CA ARG A 62 0.20 -5.10 -13.72
C ARG A 62 0.94 -4.98 -12.39
N VAL A 63 1.81 -5.95 -12.10
CA VAL A 63 2.60 -5.95 -10.85
C VAL A 63 3.48 -4.71 -10.73
N LEU A 64 4.14 -4.28 -11.82
CA LEU A 64 4.96 -3.05 -11.79
C LEU A 64 4.12 -1.80 -11.53
N ASN A 65 2.94 -1.70 -12.15
CA ASN A 65 1.99 -0.59 -11.92
C ASN A 65 1.42 -0.59 -10.51
N ASP A 66 1.12 -1.76 -9.94
CA ASP A 66 0.62 -1.86 -8.57
C ASP A 66 1.71 -1.48 -7.56
N LEU A 67 2.96 -1.88 -7.81
CA LEU A 67 4.09 -1.47 -6.99
C LEU A 67 4.27 0.05 -7.05
N GLU A 68 4.25 0.66 -8.24
CA GLU A 68 4.31 2.12 -8.41
C GLU A 68 3.14 2.80 -7.67
N GLY A 69 1.91 2.32 -7.84
CA GLY A 69 0.70 2.85 -7.20
C GLY A 69 0.70 2.72 -5.67
N SER A 70 1.37 1.69 -5.13
CA SER A 70 1.57 1.52 -3.68
C SER A 70 2.66 2.43 -3.11
N GLY A 71 3.42 3.13 -3.96
CA GLY A 71 4.58 3.93 -3.59
C GLY A 71 5.86 3.11 -3.39
N PHE A 72 5.86 1.83 -3.76
CA PHE A 72 7.07 1.02 -3.79
C PHE A 72 7.93 1.40 -4.99
N TYR A 73 9.23 1.55 -4.79
CA TYR A 73 10.16 2.04 -5.80
C TYR A 73 11.27 1.04 -6.08
N ILE A 74 11.44 0.67 -7.36
CA ILE A 74 12.55 -0.16 -7.85
C ILE A 74 13.54 0.75 -8.59
N PRO A 75 14.76 0.93 -8.06
CA PRO A 75 15.83 1.68 -8.73
C PRO A 75 16.08 1.15 -10.15
N ASP A 76 16.38 2.05 -11.08
CA ASP A 76 16.69 1.77 -12.49
C ASP A 76 15.55 1.18 -13.33
N VAL A 77 14.39 0.92 -12.72
CA VAL A 77 13.18 0.42 -13.38
C VAL A 77 12.09 1.48 -13.44
N MET A 78 11.83 2.17 -12.33
CA MET A 78 10.74 3.14 -12.20
C MET A 78 11.13 4.57 -12.57
N GLY A 79 12.29 4.75 -13.23
CA GLY A 79 12.87 6.08 -13.52
C GLY A 79 13.35 6.77 -12.24
N SER A 80 13.70 8.06 -12.30
CA SER A 80 13.84 8.86 -11.07
C SER A 80 12.55 8.76 -10.27
N PRO A 81 12.59 8.66 -8.92
CA PRO A 81 11.37 8.64 -8.14
C PRO A 81 10.53 9.83 -8.59
N SER A 82 9.37 9.53 -9.20
CA SER A 82 8.37 10.57 -9.48
C SER A 82 8.21 11.30 -8.16
N GLU A 83 8.26 12.63 -8.19
CA GLU A 83 8.08 13.48 -7.01
C GLU A 83 7.04 12.83 -6.11
N ALA A 84 7.39 12.62 -4.83
CA ALA A 84 6.57 11.92 -3.85
C ALA A 84 5.10 12.20 -4.13
N PRO A 85 4.23 11.16 -4.22
CA PRO A 85 2.88 11.28 -4.78
C PRO A 85 2.28 12.59 -4.30
N SER A 86 2.01 13.49 -5.26
CA SER A 86 1.60 14.85 -4.91
C SER A 86 0.45 14.73 -3.92
N ILE A 87 0.63 15.31 -2.74
CA ILE A 87 -0.34 15.16 -1.66
C ILE A 87 -1.68 15.63 -2.23
N ASN A 88 -2.62 14.71 -2.40
CA ASN A 88 -3.97 15.05 -2.83
C ASN A 88 -4.63 15.78 -1.65
N ARG A 89 -4.44 17.10 -1.59
CA ARG A 89 -4.91 17.94 -0.49
C ARG A 89 -6.42 17.81 -0.28
N ALA A 90 -7.20 17.58 -1.34
CA ALA A 90 -8.64 17.35 -1.23
C ALA A 90 -8.96 16.03 -0.51
N GLN A 91 -8.24 14.95 -0.84
CA GLN A 91 -8.39 13.66 -0.17
C GLN A 91 -7.88 13.70 1.27
N LEU A 92 -6.79 14.42 1.53
CA LEU A 92 -6.24 14.62 2.87
C LEU A 92 -7.21 15.40 3.77
N GLN A 93 -7.83 16.45 3.21
CA GLN A 93 -8.88 17.23 3.88
C GLN A 93 -10.12 16.39 4.19
N ALA A 94 -10.62 15.62 3.21
CA ALA A 94 -11.75 14.72 3.42
C ALA A 94 -11.46 13.68 4.51
N SER A 95 -10.24 13.14 4.53
CA SER A 95 -9.81 12.18 5.56
C SER A 95 -9.76 12.81 6.96
N LEU A 96 -9.31 14.06 7.06
CA LEU A 96 -9.33 14.82 8.33
C LEU A 96 -10.75 15.11 8.83
N GLU A 97 -11.68 15.39 7.93
CA GLU A 97 -13.10 15.54 8.27
C GLU A 97 -13.68 14.24 8.82
N HIS A 98 -13.38 13.10 8.18
CA HIS A 98 -13.78 11.79 8.68
C HIS A 98 -13.18 11.45 10.04
N LEU A 99 -11.88 11.74 10.27
CA LEU A 99 -11.25 11.54 11.57
C LEU A 99 -11.84 12.47 12.64
N THR A 100 -12.26 13.68 12.27
CA THR A 100 -12.93 14.61 13.17
C THR A 100 -14.30 14.08 13.60
N GLN A 101 -15.10 13.58 12.66
CA GLN A 101 -16.38 12.94 12.95
C GLN A 101 -16.21 11.67 13.80
N ALA A 102 -15.21 10.84 13.50
CA ALA A 102 -14.92 9.64 14.28
C ALA A 102 -14.55 9.96 15.72
N ARG A 103 -13.76 11.02 15.95
CA ARG A 103 -13.45 11.51 17.29
C ARG A 103 -14.70 11.94 18.05
N GLU A 104 -15.54 12.77 17.43
CA GLU A 104 -16.78 13.26 18.04
C GLU A 104 -17.68 12.09 18.44
N HIS A 105 -17.84 11.11 17.55
CA HIS A 105 -18.62 9.91 17.85
C HIS A 105 -18.04 9.11 19.03
N LEU A 106 -16.72 8.93 19.09
CA LEU A 106 -16.09 8.23 20.21
C LEU A 106 -16.22 9.00 21.53
N GLN A 107 -16.19 10.33 21.49
CA GLN A 107 -16.44 11.18 22.67
C GLN A 107 -17.89 11.01 23.17
N ASP A 108 -18.87 10.98 22.27
CA ASP A 108 -20.28 10.72 22.62
C ASP A 108 -20.45 9.35 23.27
N VAL A 109 -19.82 8.30 22.70
CA VAL A 109 -19.85 6.94 23.25
C VAL A 109 -19.15 6.89 24.62
N GLN A 110 -18.03 7.59 24.79
CA GLN A 110 -17.34 7.70 26.08
C GLN A 110 -18.23 8.34 27.15
N ALA A 111 -18.96 9.42 26.79
CA ALA A 111 -19.90 10.08 27.68
C ALA A 111 -21.04 9.13 28.09
N ALA A 112 -21.66 8.44 27.12
CA ALA A 112 -22.72 7.47 27.38
C ALA A 112 -22.28 6.32 28.31
N ILE A 113 -21.06 5.80 28.13
CA ILE A 113 -20.52 4.74 29.00
C ILE A 113 -20.18 5.26 30.41
N SER A 114 -19.84 6.54 30.54
CA SER A 114 -19.59 7.17 31.82
C SER A 114 -20.88 7.32 32.63
N GLU A 115 -22.01 7.63 31.98
CA GLU A 115 -23.33 7.73 32.61
C GLU A 115 -23.89 6.38 33.10
N LEU A 116 -23.51 5.27 32.46
CA LEU A 116 -24.10 3.96 32.74
C LEU A 116 -23.64 3.31 34.07
N GLY A 117 -22.60 3.82 34.75
CA GLY A 117 -22.05 3.26 36.00
C GLY A 117 -21.08 2.07 35.80
N GLU A 118 -20.40 1.63 36.87
CA GLU A 118 -19.29 0.66 36.80
C GLU A 118 -19.78 -0.81 36.80
N ILE A 119 -19.65 -1.49 35.67
CA ILE A 119 -19.80 -2.95 35.55
C ILE A 119 -18.59 -3.44 34.75
N ASP A 120 -18.00 -4.56 35.13
CA ASP A 120 -16.75 -5.13 34.59
C ASP A 120 -16.54 -5.00 33.05
N PRO A 121 -17.49 -5.40 32.15
CA PRO A 121 -17.32 -5.23 30.70
C PRO A 121 -17.18 -3.77 30.24
N ARG A 122 -17.67 -2.79 31.01
CA ARG A 122 -17.59 -1.37 30.66
C ARG A 122 -16.23 -0.78 30.96
N VAL A 123 -15.50 -1.31 31.94
CA VAL A 123 -14.11 -0.92 32.20
C VAL A 123 -13.25 -1.23 30.97
N ASN A 124 -13.42 -2.42 30.38
CA ASN A 124 -12.77 -2.82 29.14
C ASN A 124 -13.19 -1.96 27.93
N MET A 125 -14.45 -1.53 27.88
CA MET A 125 -14.93 -0.60 26.83
C MET A 125 -14.33 0.80 26.99
N ARG A 126 -14.24 1.35 28.21
CA ARG A 126 -13.61 2.65 28.46
C ARG A 126 -12.14 2.66 28.04
N VAL A 127 -11.40 1.60 28.38
CA VAL A 127 -9.99 1.45 27.96
C VAL A 127 -9.88 1.35 26.44
N SER A 128 -10.74 0.55 25.80
CA SER A 128 -10.76 0.42 24.33
C SER A 128 -11.08 1.75 23.62
N ILE A 129 -12.05 2.51 24.13
CA ILE A 129 -12.43 3.82 23.56
C ILE A 129 -11.34 4.85 23.78
N HIS A 130 -10.70 4.84 24.95
CA HIS A 130 -9.56 5.71 25.22
C HIS A 130 -8.42 5.46 24.22
N GLY A 131 -8.03 4.19 24.02
CA GLY A 131 -7.00 3.85 23.03
C GLY A 131 -7.41 4.18 21.58
N ALA A 132 -8.70 4.04 21.24
CA ALA A 132 -9.20 4.46 19.93
C ALA A 132 -9.12 5.99 19.74
N LEU A 133 -9.45 6.78 20.77
CA LEU A 133 -9.32 8.24 20.75
C LEU A 133 -7.85 8.68 20.60
N GLU A 134 -6.92 8.05 21.32
CA GLU A 134 -5.49 8.33 21.18
C GLU A 134 -4.99 8.05 19.75
N LEU A 135 -5.41 6.93 19.15
CA LEU A 135 -5.07 6.60 17.77
C LEU A 135 -5.63 7.64 16.79
N VAL A 136 -6.87 8.07 16.97
CA VAL A 136 -7.50 9.10 16.11
C VAL A 136 -6.74 10.42 16.22
N GLU A 137 -6.34 10.84 17.41
CA GLU A 137 -5.56 12.09 17.60
C GLU A 137 -4.17 12.00 16.95
N LEU A 138 -3.47 10.86 17.06
CA LEU A 138 -2.20 10.63 16.38
C LEU A 138 -2.35 10.72 14.85
N LEU A 139 -3.40 10.09 14.31
CA LEU A 139 -3.69 10.13 12.87
C LEU A 139 -4.03 11.55 12.42
N ARG A 140 -4.87 12.27 13.17
CA ARG A 140 -5.19 13.68 12.87
C ARG A 140 -3.94 14.54 12.84
N GLY A 141 -3.08 14.45 13.86
CA GLY A 141 -1.84 15.22 13.92
C GLY A 141 -0.92 14.95 12.72
N ALA A 142 -0.81 13.69 12.29
CA ALA A 142 -0.03 13.33 11.10
C ALA A 142 -0.61 13.96 9.81
N PHE A 143 -1.94 13.94 9.65
CA PHE A 143 -2.60 14.52 8.49
C PHE A 143 -2.56 16.06 8.49
N GLU A 144 -2.74 16.70 9.66
CA GLU A 144 -2.61 18.15 9.82
C GLU A 144 -1.19 18.64 9.50
N SER A 145 -0.16 17.91 9.94
CA SER A 145 1.23 18.22 9.60
C SER A 145 1.44 18.18 8.08
N ARG A 146 0.92 17.14 7.41
CA ARG A 146 1.04 16.96 5.96
C ARG A 146 0.24 17.97 5.13
N LEU A 147 -0.77 18.62 5.70
CA LEU A 147 -1.49 19.73 5.05
C LEU A 147 -0.72 21.05 5.12
N ARG A 148 0.14 21.24 6.14
CA ARG A 148 0.92 22.47 6.33
C ARG A 148 2.18 22.52 5.46
N ASP A 149 2.70 21.34 5.09
CA ASP A 149 3.80 21.15 4.14
C ASP A 149 3.36 21.39 2.67
#